data_AF-A0A9X1U9U9-F1
#
_entry.id   AF-A0A9X1U9U9-F1
#
_cell.length_a   1.000
_cell.length_b   1.000
_cell.length_c   1.000
_cell.angle_alpha   90.00
_cell.angle_beta   90.00
_cell.angle_gamma   90.00
#
_symmetry.space_group_name_H-M   'P 1'
#
loop_
_entity.id
_entity.type
_entity.pdbx_description
1 polymer ?
#
loop_
_entity_poly.entity_id
_entity_poly.type
_entity_poly.pdbx_seq_one_letter_code
_entity_poly.pdbx_strand_id
1 'polypeptide(L)'
;MKNILFLFALLLGTTGFAQNDEAYVNSLVAQKFAELELQQNQEYFLRKDYCDGQVMIFNMPDGSLCTSSSTYYAVYVFWKESDSVLKIQKFDNCGSYMPISISRSKVFVKAIADRDALMNGEVKPYKGEQVDENAFGNMSVESCHKAYKFVLGGIKFEKKFREFDLTNESKYKNVNAEHNNSLQLIKLDELISELVNHFEDNGKFIRER
;
A
#
# COMPACT_ATOMS: atom_id res chain seq x y z
N MET A 1 -43.06 19.22 18.30
CA MET A 1 -41.83 18.61 18.86
C MET A 1 -41.40 17.32 18.15
N LYS A 2 -42.33 16.43 17.78
CA LYS A 2 -42.02 15.15 17.09
C LYS A 2 -41.28 15.32 15.74
N ASN A 3 -41.60 16.38 14.98
CA ASN A 3 -40.96 16.66 13.68
C ASN A 3 -39.54 17.25 13.80
N ILE A 4 -39.20 17.86 14.93
CA ILE A 4 -37.84 18.41 15.18
C ILE A 4 -36.88 17.28 15.55
N LEU A 5 -37.37 16.26 16.28
CA LEU A 5 -36.59 15.08 16.64
C LEU A 5 -36.14 14.26 15.41
N PHE A 6 -37.00 14.17 14.39
CA PHE A 6 -36.68 13.53 13.12
C PHE A 6 -35.62 14.29 12.32
N LEU A 7 -35.66 15.64 12.33
CA LEU A 7 -34.62 16.46 11.71
C LEU A 7 -33.27 16.32 12.42
N PHE A 8 -33.26 16.23 13.76
CA PHE A 8 -32.04 16.00 14.54
C PHE A 8 -31.46 14.60 14.30
N ALA A 9 -32.31 13.57 14.19
CA ALA A 9 -31.88 12.22 13.85
C ALA A 9 -31.33 12.11 12.41
N LEU A 10 -31.90 12.86 11.45
CA LEU A 10 -31.39 12.92 10.08
C LEU A 10 -30.02 13.63 10.00
N LEU A 11 -29.85 14.72 10.77
CA LEU A 11 -28.58 15.48 10.83
C LEU A 11 -27.45 14.67 11.47
N LEU A 12 -27.74 13.88 12.51
CA LEU A 12 -26.78 12.95 13.13
C LEU A 12 -26.40 11.77 12.22
N GLY A 13 -27.28 11.40 11.28
CA GLY A 13 -26.99 10.39 10.25
C GLY A 13 -26.10 10.89 9.11
N THR A 14 -26.03 12.21 8.89
CA THR A 14 -25.21 12.83 7.84
C THR A 14 -23.82 13.27 8.28
N THR A 15 -23.53 13.27 9.59
CA THR A 15 -22.14 13.35 10.08
C THR A 15 -21.51 11.96 10.03
N GLY A 16 -21.51 11.34 8.85
CA GLY A 16 -20.53 10.32 8.54
C GLY A 16 -19.20 11.05 8.53
N PHE A 17 -18.51 11.09 9.67
CA PHE A 17 -17.16 11.56 9.74
C PHE A 17 -16.41 10.90 8.59
N ALA A 18 -15.92 11.68 7.63
CA ALA A 18 -14.88 11.22 6.72
C ALA A 18 -13.65 10.98 7.61
N GLN A 19 -13.63 9.81 8.26
CA GLN A 19 -12.50 9.38 9.03
C GLN A 19 -11.45 9.06 7.97
N ASN A 20 -10.45 9.92 7.86
CA ASN A 20 -9.30 9.76 6.98
C ASN A 20 -8.42 8.61 7.53
N ASP A 21 -9.01 7.42 7.63
CA ASP A 21 -8.51 6.22 8.27
C ASP A 21 -8.36 5.10 7.23
N GLU A 22 -8.02 3.89 7.69
CA GLU A 22 -7.83 2.76 6.79
C GLU A 22 -9.12 2.37 6.05
N ALA A 23 -10.28 2.49 6.71
CA ALA A 23 -11.56 2.08 6.13
C ALA A 23 -11.94 3.00 4.96
N TYR A 24 -11.69 4.30 5.08
CA TYR A 24 -11.86 5.24 3.98
C TYR A 24 -10.98 4.88 2.78
N VAL A 25 -9.67 4.64 2.99
CA VAL A 25 -8.76 4.26 1.89
C VAL A 25 -9.18 2.93 1.25
N ASN A 26 -9.55 1.94 2.07
CA ASN A 26 -10.04 0.65 1.60
C ASN A 26 -11.31 0.82 0.74
N SER A 27 -12.20 1.77 1.06
CA SER A 27 -13.40 2.02 0.27
C SER A 27 -13.08 2.58 -1.13
N LEU A 28 -12.13 3.52 -1.23
CA LEU A 28 -11.67 4.07 -2.51
C LEU A 28 -11.04 2.99 -3.39
N VAL A 29 -10.18 2.17 -2.78
CA VAL A 29 -9.49 1.07 -3.48
C VAL A 29 -10.50 -0.01 -3.91
N ALA A 30 -11.49 -0.32 -3.08
CA ALA A 30 -12.55 -1.27 -3.42
C ALA A 30 -13.39 -0.79 -4.61
N GLN A 31 -13.74 0.50 -4.66
CA GLN A 31 -14.38 1.11 -5.83
C GLN A 31 -13.50 0.95 -7.07
N LYS A 32 -12.20 1.24 -6.95
CA LYS A 32 -11.27 1.08 -8.08
C LYS A 32 -11.20 -0.37 -8.57
N PHE A 33 -11.16 -1.32 -7.64
CA PHE A 33 -11.12 -2.75 -7.97
C PHE A 33 -12.40 -3.18 -8.67
N ALA A 34 -13.56 -2.70 -8.22
CA ALA A 34 -14.84 -2.99 -8.90
C ALA A 34 -14.85 -2.47 -10.35
N GLU A 35 -14.28 -1.28 -10.62
CA GLU A 35 -14.11 -0.79 -12.00
C GLU A 35 -13.23 -1.71 -12.86
N LEU A 36 -12.13 -2.21 -12.29
CA LEU A 36 -11.19 -3.10 -12.98
C LEU A 36 -11.79 -4.49 -13.21
N GLU A 37 -12.66 -4.96 -12.32
CA GLU A 37 -13.39 -6.24 -12.45
C GLU A 37 -14.40 -6.24 -13.61
N LEU A 38 -14.70 -5.09 -14.21
CA LEU A 38 -15.53 -5.00 -15.41
C LEU A 38 -14.72 -5.14 -16.72
N GLN A 39 -13.39 -5.13 -16.64
CA GLN A 39 -12.52 -5.23 -17.81
C GLN A 39 -12.30 -6.68 -18.26
N GLN A 40 -12.04 -6.88 -19.55
CA GLN A 40 -11.61 -8.17 -20.10
C GLN A 40 -10.11 -8.40 -19.80
N ASN A 41 -9.73 -9.64 -19.45
CA ASN A 41 -8.34 -10.04 -19.14
C ASN A 41 -7.72 -9.28 -17.97
N GLN A 42 -8.36 -9.38 -16.80
CA GLN A 42 -7.98 -8.72 -15.56
C GLN A 42 -6.58 -9.11 -15.08
N GLU A 43 -5.67 -8.15 -15.13
CA GLU A 43 -4.36 -8.22 -14.50
C GLU A 43 -4.13 -6.92 -13.76
N TYR A 44 -4.34 -6.98 -12.44
CA TYR A 44 -4.15 -5.85 -11.55
C TYR A 44 -3.72 -6.32 -10.17
N PHE A 45 -3.06 -5.43 -9.44
CA PHE A 45 -2.67 -5.67 -8.06
C PHE A 45 -2.52 -4.34 -7.34
N LEU A 46 -2.43 -4.39 -6.01
CA LEU A 46 -2.08 -3.24 -5.20
C LEU A 46 -0.87 -3.52 -4.33
N ARG A 47 -0.20 -2.45 -3.93
CA ARG A 47 0.69 -2.37 -2.78
C ARG A 47 0.14 -1.31 -1.82
N LYS A 48 0.02 -1.65 -0.54
CA LYS A 48 -0.33 -0.74 0.55
C LYS A 48 0.88 -0.60 1.47
N ASP A 49 1.33 0.62 1.66
CA ASP A 49 2.45 1.00 2.51
C ASP A 49 1.91 1.77 3.72
N TYR A 50 2.36 1.41 4.93
CA TYR A 50 2.00 2.13 6.16
C TYR A 50 2.98 1.85 7.29
N CYS A 51 3.17 2.81 8.20
CA CYS A 51 3.93 2.64 9.43
C CYS A 51 3.04 2.96 10.63
N ASP A 52 2.99 2.07 11.62
CA ASP A 52 2.04 2.20 12.73
C ASP A 52 2.24 3.54 13.47
N GLY A 53 1.18 4.33 13.57
CA GLY A 53 1.17 5.62 14.28
C GLY A 53 1.76 6.80 13.50
N GLN A 54 2.17 6.61 12.24
CA GLN A 54 2.64 7.72 11.40
C GLN A 54 1.44 8.54 10.88
N VAL A 55 1.35 9.81 11.29
CA VAL A 55 0.29 10.74 10.83
C VAL A 55 0.85 11.72 9.82
N MET A 56 0.12 11.93 8.72
CA MET A 56 0.46 12.90 7.67
C MET A 56 -0.61 13.98 7.54
N ILE A 57 -0.18 15.21 7.21
CA ILE A 57 -1.03 16.37 6.97
C ILE A 57 -0.76 16.88 5.55
N PHE A 58 -1.82 17.14 4.79
CA PHE A 58 -1.76 17.58 3.40
C PHE A 58 -2.58 18.86 3.20
N ASN A 59 -2.07 19.75 2.36
CA ASN A 59 -2.84 20.84 1.77
C ASN A 59 -3.58 20.31 0.55
N MET A 60 -4.90 20.42 0.55
CA MET A 60 -5.77 19.97 -0.54
C MET A 60 -5.85 21.01 -1.65
N PRO A 61 -6.22 20.64 -2.89
CA PRO A 61 -6.32 21.57 -4.01
C PRO A 61 -7.31 22.74 -3.80
N ASP A 62 -8.33 22.53 -2.94
CA ASP A 62 -9.31 23.54 -2.56
C ASP A 62 -8.84 24.46 -1.41
N GLY A 63 -7.62 24.24 -0.90
CA GLY A 63 -7.03 24.99 0.21
C GLY A 63 -7.40 24.44 1.59
N SER A 64 -8.22 23.39 1.68
CA SER A 64 -8.50 22.71 2.94
C SER A 64 -7.30 21.89 3.43
N LEU A 65 -7.30 21.57 4.72
CA LEU A 65 -6.32 20.65 5.31
C LEU A 65 -6.93 19.27 5.46
N CYS A 66 -6.19 18.26 5.05
CA CYS A 66 -6.53 16.87 5.30
C CYS A 66 -5.43 16.19 6.13
N THR A 67 -5.83 15.48 7.17
CA THR A 67 -4.93 14.77 8.07
C THR A 67 -5.37 13.33 8.21
N SER A 68 -4.44 12.37 8.18
CA SER A 68 -4.73 10.97 8.51
C SER A 68 -5.09 10.82 10.00
N SER A 69 -6.10 10.02 10.34
CA SER A 69 -6.61 9.97 11.73
C SER A 69 -5.65 9.35 12.75
N SER A 70 -4.80 8.40 12.36
CA SER A 70 -3.89 7.68 13.26
C SER A 70 -2.68 7.08 12.55
N THR A 71 -2.91 6.52 11.37
CA THR A 71 -1.89 5.94 10.51
C THR A 71 -2.16 6.38 9.08
N TYR A 72 -1.10 6.83 8.42
CA TYR A 72 -1.09 7.13 7.01
C TYR A 72 -0.96 5.84 6.22
N TYR A 73 -1.85 5.64 5.27
CA TYR A 73 -1.87 4.53 4.33
C TYR A 73 -1.69 5.10 2.93
N ALA A 74 -0.64 4.67 2.23
CA ALA A 74 -0.48 4.92 0.81
C ALA A 74 -0.74 3.62 0.06
N VAL A 75 -1.78 3.60 -0.78
CA VAL A 75 -2.13 2.46 -1.62
C VAL A 75 -1.87 2.79 -3.07
N TYR A 76 -1.04 1.99 -3.72
CA TYR A 76 -0.72 2.08 -5.13
C TYR A 76 -1.40 0.92 -5.86
N VAL A 77 -2.34 1.23 -6.75
CA VAL A 77 -3.04 0.27 -7.58
C VAL A 77 -2.42 0.25 -8.97
N PHE A 78 -2.05 -0.94 -9.43
CA PHE A 78 -1.43 -1.20 -10.72
C PHE A 78 -2.39 -2.02 -11.58
N TRP A 79 -2.60 -1.64 -12.83
CA TRP A 79 -3.38 -2.47 -13.75
C TRP A 79 -2.89 -2.36 -15.18
N LYS A 80 -3.05 -3.46 -15.91
CA LYS A 80 -2.77 -3.53 -17.34
C LYS A 80 -3.87 -2.77 -18.11
N GLU A 81 -3.49 -1.72 -18.84
CA GLU A 81 -4.40 -1.07 -19.81
C GLU A 81 -4.27 -1.73 -21.19
N SER A 82 -3.05 -2.08 -21.59
CA SER A 82 -2.76 -2.80 -22.84
C SER A 82 -1.50 -3.66 -22.67
N ASP A 83 -1.08 -4.39 -23.72
CA ASP A 83 0.12 -5.23 -23.65
C ASP A 83 1.41 -4.44 -23.36
N SER A 84 1.45 -3.15 -23.73
CA SER A 84 2.60 -2.27 -23.54
C SER A 84 2.41 -1.20 -22.46
N VAL A 85 1.19 -1.05 -21.91
CA VAL A 85 0.87 0.02 -20.95
C VAL A 85 0.39 -0.56 -19.63
N LEU A 86 1.04 -0.11 -18.56
CA LEU A 86 0.60 -0.31 -17.19
C LEU A 86 0.20 1.05 -16.60
N LYS A 87 -0.92 1.07 -15.88
CA LYS A 87 -1.39 2.24 -15.13
C LYS A 87 -1.07 2.09 -13.66
N ILE A 88 -0.85 3.22 -13.01
CA ILE A 88 -0.59 3.32 -11.58
C ILE A 88 -1.45 4.44 -11.02
N GLN A 89 -2.20 4.17 -9.96
CA GLN A 89 -2.99 5.16 -9.26
C GLN A 89 -2.70 5.07 -7.77
N LYS A 90 -2.37 6.22 -7.15
CA LYS A 90 -2.18 6.33 -5.71
C LYS A 90 -3.51 6.71 -5.06
N PHE A 91 -3.75 6.14 -3.88
CA PHE A 91 -4.82 6.46 -2.97
C PHE A 91 -4.20 6.65 -1.59
N ASP A 92 -4.71 7.59 -0.82
CA ASP A 92 -4.35 7.71 0.58
C ASP A 92 -5.52 8.19 1.42
N ASN A 93 -5.25 8.43 2.71
CA ASN A 93 -6.26 8.90 3.67
C ASN A 93 -6.99 10.18 3.24
N CYS A 94 -6.45 10.91 2.26
CA CYS A 94 -6.97 12.17 1.77
C CYS A 94 -7.54 12.09 0.34
N GLY A 95 -7.71 10.89 -0.20
CA GLY A 95 -8.40 10.65 -1.46
C GLY A 95 -7.52 10.03 -2.53
N SER A 96 -7.94 10.21 -3.77
CA SER A 96 -7.34 9.61 -4.95
C SER A 96 -6.40 10.56 -5.67
N TYR A 97 -5.44 9.99 -6.38
CA TYR A 97 -4.57 10.70 -7.31
C TYR A 97 -4.93 10.36 -8.76
N MET A 98 -4.58 11.24 -9.68
CA MET A 98 -4.71 10.99 -11.12
C MET A 98 -3.85 9.79 -11.52
N PRO A 99 -4.35 8.90 -12.40
CA PRO A 99 -3.60 7.73 -12.84
C PRO A 99 -2.45 8.10 -13.78
N ILE A 100 -1.28 7.50 -13.56
CA ILE A 100 -0.07 7.65 -14.37
C ILE A 100 0.04 6.45 -15.31
N SER A 101 0.42 6.70 -16.55
CA SER A 101 0.69 5.65 -17.54
C SER A 101 2.20 5.42 -17.63
N ILE A 102 2.61 4.17 -17.55
CA ILE A 102 4.00 3.77 -17.70
C ILE A 102 4.15 2.67 -18.74
N SER A 103 5.35 2.56 -19.30
CA SER A 103 5.69 1.44 -20.16
C SER A 103 5.73 0.15 -19.34
N ARG A 104 5.03 -0.87 -19.81
CA ARG A 104 5.03 -2.22 -19.23
C ARG A 104 6.35 -2.91 -19.59
N SER A 105 7.41 -2.55 -18.87
CA SER A 105 8.76 -3.01 -19.14
C SER A 105 8.88 -4.53 -19.03
N LYS A 106 9.81 -5.13 -19.79
CA LYS A 106 10.08 -6.57 -19.71
C LYS A 106 10.47 -7.01 -18.29
N VAL A 107 11.11 -6.12 -17.53
CA VAL A 107 11.51 -6.37 -16.14
C VAL A 107 10.27 -6.53 -15.26
N PHE A 108 9.31 -5.60 -15.36
CA PHE A 108 8.07 -5.66 -14.59
C PHE A 108 7.22 -6.88 -14.96
N VAL A 109 7.07 -7.16 -16.26
CA VAL A 109 6.34 -8.35 -16.74
C VAL A 109 6.95 -9.63 -16.20
N LYS A 110 8.29 -9.74 -16.25
CA LYS A 110 8.99 -10.91 -15.70
C LYS A 110 8.79 -11.02 -14.19
N ALA A 111 8.78 -9.88 -13.48
CA ALA A 111 8.62 -9.87 -12.02
C ALA A 111 7.25 -10.41 -11.56
N ILE A 112 6.19 -10.18 -12.34
CA ILE A 112 4.83 -10.65 -12.04
C ILE A 112 4.44 -11.96 -12.74
N ALA A 113 5.29 -12.48 -13.64
CA ALA A 113 5.02 -13.70 -14.39
C ALA A 113 5.15 -14.97 -13.53
N ASP A 114 6.06 -14.99 -12.56
CA ASP A 114 6.26 -16.11 -11.64
C ASP A 114 5.25 -16.08 -10.48
N ARG A 115 4.00 -16.40 -10.83
CA ARG A 115 2.86 -16.36 -9.91
C ARG A 115 3.02 -17.33 -8.74
N ASP A 116 3.59 -18.50 -8.99
CA ASP A 116 3.80 -19.51 -7.96
C ASP A 116 4.85 -19.06 -6.95
N ALA A 117 5.95 -18.45 -7.38
CA ALA A 117 6.93 -17.88 -6.46
C ALA A 117 6.35 -16.70 -5.66
N LEU A 118 5.52 -15.84 -6.29
CA LEU A 118 4.84 -14.76 -5.59
C LEU A 118 3.82 -15.26 -4.56
N MET A 119 3.09 -16.33 -4.87
CA MET A 119 2.06 -16.88 -4.00
C MET A 119 2.64 -17.72 -2.86
N ASN A 120 3.74 -18.45 -3.09
CA ASN A 120 4.30 -19.37 -2.10
C ASN A 120 5.47 -18.78 -1.31
N GLY A 121 6.12 -17.73 -1.81
CA GLY A 121 7.18 -17.04 -1.07
C GLY A 121 6.64 -16.39 0.20
N GLU A 122 7.28 -16.65 1.34
CA GLU A 122 6.88 -16.11 2.64
C GLU A 122 8.08 -15.43 3.29
N VAL A 123 7.87 -14.17 3.68
CA VAL A 123 8.88 -13.42 4.44
C VAL A 123 8.88 -13.96 5.87
N LYS A 124 10.03 -14.47 6.30
CA LYS A 124 10.20 -14.96 7.67
C LYS A 124 10.45 -13.78 8.60
N PRO A 125 9.89 -13.78 9.82
CA PRO A 125 10.16 -12.74 10.80
C PRO A 125 11.67 -12.55 11.06
N TYR A 126 12.06 -11.33 11.40
CA TYR A 126 13.41 -11.04 11.88
C TYR A 126 13.83 -12.03 12.97
N LYS A 127 15.01 -12.62 12.81
CA LYS A 127 15.62 -13.48 13.82
C LYS A 127 17.09 -13.14 13.92
N GLY A 128 17.48 -12.53 15.05
CA GLY A 128 18.89 -12.27 15.36
C GLY A 128 19.66 -13.59 15.50
N GLU A 129 20.92 -13.59 15.08
CA GLU A 129 21.84 -14.72 15.31
C GLU A 129 22.09 -15.00 16.80
N GLN A 130 21.86 -14.00 17.66
CA GLN A 130 21.91 -14.09 19.11
C GLN A 130 20.71 -13.35 19.71
N VAL A 131 20.38 -13.71 20.95
CA VAL A 131 19.35 -13.07 21.78
C VAL A 131 20.00 -12.71 23.10
N ASP A 132 19.96 -11.44 23.49
CA ASP A 132 20.39 -11.06 24.84
C ASP A 132 19.35 -11.50 25.87
N GLU A 133 19.84 -11.94 27.02
CA GLU A 133 18.98 -12.23 28.18
C GLU A 133 18.55 -10.94 28.93
N ASN A 134 19.19 -9.81 28.62
CA ASN A 134 18.92 -8.52 29.25
C ASN A 134 18.20 -7.58 28.27
N ALA A 135 17.23 -6.82 28.78
CA ALA A 135 16.63 -5.74 28.00
C ALA A 135 17.69 -4.67 27.69
N PHE A 136 17.83 -4.32 26.42
CA PHE A 136 18.67 -3.23 25.96
C PHE A 136 17.79 -2.03 25.58
N GLY A 137 18.12 -0.86 26.13
CA GLY A 137 17.43 0.39 25.84
C GLY A 137 17.90 1.01 24.52
N ASN A 138 16.95 1.58 23.77
CA ASN A 138 17.11 2.31 22.51
C ASN A 138 17.30 1.45 21.24
N MET A 139 16.26 0.71 20.86
CA MET A 139 16.08 0.29 19.46
C MET A 139 15.23 1.31 18.71
N SER A 140 15.56 1.59 17.44
CA SER A 140 14.62 2.22 16.52
C SER A 140 13.37 1.35 16.40
N VAL A 141 12.20 1.98 16.50
CA VAL A 141 10.93 1.29 16.24
C VAL A 141 10.73 1.26 14.73
N GLU A 142 10.95 0.11 14.12
CA GLU A 142 10.62 -0.13 12.71
C GLU A 142 9.25 -0.81 12.62
N SER A 143 8.21 0.02 12.54
CA SER A 143 6.80 -0.40 12.47
C SER A 143 6.20 -0.29 11.07
N CYS A 144 7.05 -0.27 10.03
CA CYS A 144 6.60 -0.15 8.65
C CYS A 144 6.24 -1.52 8.06
N HIS A 145 5.11 -1.55 7.37
CA HIS A 145 4.50 -2.73 6.78
C HIS A 145 4.18 -2.48 5.32
N LYS A 146 4.30 -3.55 4.53
CA LYS A 146 3.80 -3.59 3.16
C LYS A 146 2.81 -4.72 3.01
N ALA A 147 1.68 -4.43 2.38
CA ALA A 147 0.65 -5.40 2.07
C ALA A 147 0.33 -5.36 0.58
N TYR A 148 0.21 -6.54 -0.02
CA TYR A 148 -0.06 -6.74 -1.43
C TYR A 148 -1.34 -7.54 -1.60
N LYS A 149 -2.09 -7.19 -2.64
CA LYS A 149 -3.21 -8.01 -3.13
C LYS A 149 -3.11 -8.12 -4.63
N PHE A 150 -3.09 -9.35 -5.12
CA PHE A 150 -2.90 -9.67 -6.53
C PHE A 150 -4.19 -10.23 -7.12
N VAL A 151 -4.47 -9.84 -8.36
CA VAL A 151 -5.46 -10.47 -9.24
C VAL A 151 -4.79 -10.70 -10.58
N LEU A 152 -4.18 -11.89 -10.73
CA LEU A 152 -3.34 -12.24 -11.87
C LEU A 152 -3.92 -13.47 -12.58
N GLY A 153 -4.49 -13.27 -13.77
CA GLY A 153 -5.04 -14.37 -14.57
C GLY A 153 -6.15 -15.14 -13.85
N GLY A 154 -7.01 -14.42 -13.12
CA GLY A 154 -8.13 -14.99 -12.36
C GLY A 154 -7.79 -15.50 -10.95
N ILE A 155 -6.50 -15.63 -10.60
CA ILE A 155 -6.07 -16.03 -9.27
C ILE A 155 -5.97 -14.80 -8.37
N LYS A 156 -6.61 -14.86 -7.19
CA LYS A 156 -6.55 -13.82 -6.16
C LYS A 156 -5.76 -14.30 -4.95
N PHE A 157 -4.77 -13.54 -4.51
CA PHE A 157 -4.00 -13.84 -3.30
C PHE A 157 -3.45 -12.57 -2.66
N GLU A 158 -3.11 -12.66 -1.38
CA GLU A 158 -2.65 -11.54 -0.56
C GLU A 158 -1.33 -11.89 0.11
N LYS A 159 -0.47 -10.89 0.32
CA LYS A 159 0.82 -11.01 1.00
C LYS A 159 1.03 -9.82 1.93
N LYS A 160 1.72 -10.03 3.03
CA LYS A 160 2.10 -8.96 3.96
C LYS A 160 3.46 -9.27 4.55
N PHE A 161 4.27 -8.24 4.77
CA PHE A 161 5.53 -8.33 5.50
C PHE A 161 5.86 -7.00 6.18
N ARG A 162 6.80 -7.04 7.14
CA ARG A 162 7.39 -5.85 7.75
C ARG A 162 8.71 -5.55 7.09
N GLU A 163 9.04 -4.27 6.91
CA GLU A 163 10.34 -3.89 6.36
C GLU A 163 11.50 -4.34 7.27
N PHE A 164 11.27 -4.30 8.59
CA PHE A 164 12.20 -4.81 9.60
C PHE A 164 12.57 -6.30 9.41
N ASP A 165 11.70 -7.10 8.81
CA ASP A 165 12.00 -8.51 8.57
C ASP A 165 13.04 -8.70 7.45
N LEU A 166 13.31 -7.67 6.65
CA LEU A 166 14.27 -7.68 5.54
C LEU A 166 15.65 -7.15 5.94
N THR A 167 15.72 -6.36 7.03
CA THR A 167 16.92 -5.61 7.40
C THR A 167 17.93 -6.44 8.19
N ASN A 168 19.18 -5.96 8.17
CA ASN A 168 20.23 -6.33 9.12
C ASN A 168 20.57 -5.17 10.07
N GLU A 169 19.82 -4.07 10.01
CA GLU A 169 20.02 -2.84 10.79
C GLU A 169 19.48 -2.99 12.22
N SER A 170 19.98 -4.02 12.92
CA SER A 170 19.72 -4.24 14.33
C SER A 170 21.01 -4.64 15.04
N LYS A 171 20.95 -4.89 16.36
CA LYS A 171 22.12 -5.27 17.15
C LYS A 171 22.78 -6.56 16.62
N TYR A 172 21.97 -7.50 16.16
CA TYR A 172 22.42 -8.80 15.67
C TYR A 172 22.08 -8.96 14.20
N LYS A 173 22.90 -9.73 13.49
CA LYS A 173 22.60 -10.07 12.09
C LYS A 173 21.29 -10.84 12.02
N ASN A 174 20.44 -10.51 11.06
CA ASN A 174 19.21 -11.22 10.79
C ASN A 174 19.51 -12.49 9.97
N VAL A 175 19.32 -13.66 10.57
CA VAL A 175 19.60 -14.94 9.90
C VAL A 175 18.63 -15.24 8.75
N ASN A 176 17.47 -14.57 8.72
CA ASN A 176 16.48 -14.73 7.66
C ASN A 176 16.64 -13.71 6.52
N ALA A 177 17.48 -12.68 6.67
CA ALA A 177 17.56 -11.59 5.69
C ALA A 177 17.94 -12.08 4.29
N GLU A 178 18.94 -12.96 4.15
CA GLU A 178 19.34 -13.47 2.83
C GLU A 178 18.20 -14.24 2.14
N HIS A 179 17.52 -15.11 2.89
CA HIS A 179 16.35 -15.83 2.38
C HIS A 179 15.24 -14.86 1.96
N ASN A 180 14.88 -13.91 2.82
CA ASN A 180 13.80 -12.96 2.57
C ASN A 180 14.09 -12.09 1.34
N ASN A 181 15.30 -11.52 1.23
CA ASN A 181 15.70 -10.68 0.10
C ASN A 181 15.83 -11.47 -1.22
N SER A 182 15.93 -12.81 -1.16
CA SER A 182 15.93 -13.64 -2.37
C SER A 182 14.54 -13.87 -2.98
N LEU A 183 13.46 -13.62 -2.22
CA LEU A 183 12.08 -13.91 -2.60
C LEU A 183 11.63 -13.05 -3.79
N GLN A 184 10.80 -13.63 -4.65
CA GLN A 184 10.26 -12.95 -5.83
C GLN A 184 9.40 -11.73 -5.46
N LEU A 185 8.66 -11.81 -4.35
CA LEU A 185 7.88 -10.70 -3.82
C LEU A 185 8.76 -9.49 -3.46
N ILE A 186 9.95 -9.72 -2.87
CA ILE A 186 10.84 -8.64 -2.46
C ILE A 186 11.51 -7.98 -3.66
N LYS A 187 11.93 -8.77 -4.66
CA LYS A 187 12.43 -8.21 -5.94
C LYS A 187 11.39 -7.34 -6.65
N LEU A 188 10.12 -7.77 -6.63
CA LEU A 188 9.02 -6.95 -7.15
C LEU A 188 8.85 -5.67 -6.33
N ASP A 189 8.93 -5.77 -5.00
CA ASP A 189 8.81 -4.62 -4.10
C ASP A 189 9.91 -3.58 -4.31
N GLU A 190 11.15 -4.00 -4.51
CA GLU A 190 12.28 -3.12 -4.84
C GLU A 190 12.01 -2.34 -6.12
N LEU A 191 11.59 -3.02 -7.19
CA LEU A 191 11.23 -2.40 -8.47
C LEU A 191 10.09 -1.39 -8.33
N ILE A 192 9.06 -1.73 -7.55
CA ILE A 192 7.94 -0.81 -7.32
C ILE A 192 8.38 0.37 -6.45
N SER A 193 9.25 0.14 -5.47
CA SER A 193 9.74 1.20 -4.56
C SER A 193 10.59 2.21 -5.33
N GLU A 194 11.51 1.77 -6.18
CA GLU A 194 12.27 2.66 -7.07
C GLU A 194 11.35 3.52 -7.95
N LEU A 195 10.34 2.89 -8.55
CA LEU A 195 9.37 3.56 -9.41
C LEU A 195 8.51 4.58 -8.66
N VAL A 196 7.97 4.20 -7.51
CA VAL A 196 7.13 5.07 -6.68
C VAL A 196 7.94 6.23 -6.15
N ASN A 197 9.13 5.99 -5.59
CA ASN A 197 10.00 7.04 -5.07
C ASN A 197 10.35 8.04 -6.18
N HIS A 198 10.70 7.55 -7.37
CA HIS A 198 10.92 8.41 -8.52
C HIS A 198 9.71 9.31 -8.84
N PHE A 199 8.48 8.81 -8.73
CA PHE A 199 7.28 9.61 -8.96
C PHE A 199 6.95 10.59 -7.83
N GLU A 200 7.16 10.22 -6.58
CA GLU A 200 7.00 11.12 -5.44
C GLU A 200 8.03 12.26 -5.52
N ASP A 201 9.31 11.95 -5.71
CA ASP A 201 10.42 12.93 -5.76
C ASP A 201 10.27 13.91 -6.93
N ASN A 202 9.68 13.48 -8.04
CA ASN A 202 9.42 14.31 -9.21
C ASN A 202 8.01 14.92 -9.24
N GLY A 203 7.24 14.79 -8.15
CA GLY A 203 5.91 15.38 -8.02
C GLY A 203 4.90 14.90 -9.07
N LYS A 204 5.03 13.66 -9.55
CA LYS A 204 4.18 13.10 -10.62
C LYS A 204 2.79 12.70 -10.12
N PHE A 205 2.66 12.41 -8.83
CA PHE A 205 1.37 12.13 -8.22
C PHE A 205 0.60 13.43 -7.98
N ILE A 206 -0.38 13.69 -8.84
CA ILE A 206 -1.28 14.86 -8.75
C ILE A 206 -2.62 14.40 -8.18
N ARG A 207 -3.07 15.01 -7.08
CA ARG A 207 -4.36 14.67 -6.45
C ARG A 207 -5.54 14.99 -7.38
N GLU A 208 -6.57 14.14 -7.35
CA GLU A 208 -7.88 14.48 -7.94
C GLU A 208 -8.50 15.65 -7.16
N ARG A 209 -9.28 16.49 -7.84
CA ARG A 209 -9.91 17.68 -7.24
C ARG A 209 -11.14 17.32 -6.42
#